data_AF-A0A0K9XKS8-F1
#
_entry.id   AF-A0A0K9XKS8-F1
#
_cell.length_a   1.000
_cell.length_b   1.000
_cell.length_c   1.000
_cell.angle_alpha   90.00
_cell.angle_beta   90.00
_cell.angle_gamma   90.00
#
_symmetry.space_group_name_H-M   'P 1'
#
loop_
_entity.id
_entity.type
_entity.pdbx_description
1 polymer ?
#
loop_
_entity_poly.entity_id
_entity_poly.type
_entity_poly.pdbx_seq_one_letter_code
_entity_poly.pdbx_strand_id
1 'polypeptide(L)' 'MDPSLRARFDRAMRLVADHPYGCGSAPIGREKDRREATVADVLIRYYVSRSVLTLTIVRVVYL' A
#
# COMPACT_ATOMS: atom_id res chain seq x y z
N MET A 1 9.67 12.53 -7.05
CA MET A 1 8.22 12.58 -6.79
C MET A 1 7.85 14.03 -6.55
N ASP A 2 6.80 14.53 -7.19
CA ASP A 2 6.27 15.87 -6.93
C ASP A 2 5.83 16.03 -5.46
N PRO A 3 6.05 17.19 -4.79
CA PRO A 3 5.70 17.37 -3.37
C PRO A 3 4.19 17.23 -3.08
N SER A 4 3.33 17.68 -4.00
CA SER A 4 1.88 17.53 -3.85
C SER A 4 1.45 16.06 -3.96
N LEU A 5 2.11 15.32 -4.87
CA LEU A 5 1.93 13.88 -5.02
C LEU A 5 2.38 13.13 -3.76
N ARG A 6 3.55 13.48 -3.20
CA ARG A 6 4.06 12.90 -1.93
C ARG A 6 3.06 13.10 -0.79
N ALA A 7 2.55 14.31 -0.60
CA ALA A 7 1.60 14.62 0.46
C ALA A 7 0.26 13.87 0.29
N ARG A 8 -0.24 13.74 -0.94
CA ARG A 8 -1.44 12.95 -1.24
C ARG A 8 -1.21 11.46 -0.97
N PHE A 9 -0.05 10.94 -1.37
CA PHE A 9 0.36 9.56 -1.12
C PHE A 9 0.51 9.28 0.39
N ASP A 10 1.11 10.17 1.18
CA ASP A 10 1.19 10.03 2.64
C ASP A 10 -0.18 9.93 3.31
N ARG A 11 -1.15 10.77 2.88
CA ARG A 11 -2.52 10.70 3.40
C ARG A 11 -3.19 9.38 3.04
N ALA A 12 -3.03 8.93 1.79
CA ALA A 12 -3.60 7.66 1.34
C ALA A 12 -2.99 6.45 2.06
N MET A 13 -1.68 6.49 2.35
CA MET A 13 -1.00 5.43 3.09
C MET A 13 -1.54 5.22 4.51
N ARG A 14 -2.09 6.25 5.16
CA ARG A 14 -2.76 6.10 6.46
C ARG A 14 -4.01 5.22 6.36
N LEU A 15 -4.82 5.44 5.32
CA LEU A 15 -6.01 4.62 5.07
C LEU A 15 -5.64 3.15 4.77
N VAL A 16 -4.56 2.93 4.03
CA VAL A 16 -4.05 1.58 3.76
C VAL A 16 -3.55 0.92 5.05
N ALA A 17 -2.90 1.67 5.94
CA ALA A 17 -2.45 1.17 7.24
C ALA A 17 -3.63 0.73 8.13
N ASP A 18 -4.72 1.51 8.16
CA ASP A 18 -5.92 1.18 8.92
C ASP A 18 -6.71 0.00 8.31
N HIS A 19 -6.69 -0.11 6.97
CA HIS A 19 -7.46 -1.10 6.22
C HIS A 19 -6.62 -1.82 5.14
N PRO A 20 -5.66 -2.67 5.52
CA PRO A 20 -4.67 -3.22 4.59
C PRO A 20 -5.20 -4.27 3.61
N TYR A 21 -6.39 -4.81 3.87
CA TYR A 21 -7.12 -5.66 2.92
C TYR A 21 -8.20 -4.90 2.14
N GLY A 22 -8.38 -3.60 2.43
CA GLY A 22 -9.28 -2.68 1.74
C GLY A 22 -8.55 -1.81 0.71
N CYS A 23 -9.11 -0.65 0.37
CA CYS A 23 -8.47 0.35 -0.50
C CYS A 23 -8.02 -0.18 -1.89
N GLY A 24 -8.75 -1.14 -2.47
CA GLY A 24 -8.39 -1.76 -3.76
C GLY A 24 -7.19 -2.71 -3.67
N SER A 25 -6.81 -3.10 -2.46
CA SER A 25 -5.72 -4.05 -2.20
C SER A 25 -6.05 -5.45 -2.68
N ALA A 26 -5.16 -6.05 -3.47
CA ALA A 26 -5.29 -7.40 -3.99
C ALA A 26 -4.11 -8.29 -3.54
N PRO A 27 -4.33 -9.59 -3.29
CA PRO A 27 -3.24 -10.53 -3.02
C PRO A 27 -2.38 -10.75 -4.26
N ILE A 28 -1.07 -10.90 -4.08
CA ILE A 28 -0.12 -11.25 -5.14
C ILE A 28 0.16 -12.75 -5.09
N GLY A 29 -0.28 -13.47 -6.11
CA GLY A 29 -0.09 -14.92 -6.21
C GLY A 29 -0.91 -15.68 -5.16
N ARG A 30 -0.32 -16.72 -4.55
CA ARG A 30 -0.99 -17.58 -3.55
C ARG A 30 -0.84 -17.07 -2.11
N GLU A 31 -0.05 -16.02 -1.89
CA GLU A 31 0.24 -15.49 -0.56
C GLU A 31 -0.73 -14.36 -0.20
N LYS A 32 -1.70 -14.65 0.68
CA LYS A 32 -2.77 -13.72 1.06
C LYS A 32 -2.24 -12.38 1.60
N ASP A 33 -1.14 -12.44 2.32
CA ASP A 33 -0.60 -11.31 3.08
C ASP A 33 0.43 -10.50 2.28
N ARG A 34 0.83 -10.99 1.10
CA ARG A 34 1.60 -10.23 0.11
C ARG A 34 0.62 -9.54 -0.83
N ARG A 35 0.61 -8.22 -0.85
CA ARG A 35 -0.46 -7.43 -1.47
C ARG A 35 0.06 -6.33 -2.37
N GLU A 36 -0.77 -5.92 -3.31
CA GLU A 36 -0.58 -4.70 -4.10
C GLU A 36 -1.84 -3.85 -4.11
N ALA A 37 -1.66 -2.54 -4.23
CA ALA A 37 -2.73 -1.57 -4.36
C ALA A 37 -2.23 -0.36 -5.16
N THR A 38 -3.14 0.34 -5.83
CA THR A 38 -2.85 1.65 -6.43
C THR A 38 -3.51 2.73 -5.58
N VAL A 39 -2.71 3.64 -5.04
CA VAL A 39 -3.19 4.75 -4.21
C VAL A 39 -2.51 6.04 -4.65
N ALA A 40 -3.30 7.12 -4.79
CA ALA A 40 -2.79 8.41 -5.22
C ALA A 40 -1.94 8.37 -6.51
N ASP A 41 -2.35 7.56 -7.50
CA ASP A 41 -1.63 7.31 -8.77
C ASP A 41 -0.26 6.62 -8.60
N VAL A 42 -0.09 5.90 -7.50
CA VAL A 42 1.14 5.18 -7.15
C VAL A 42 0.81 3.72 -6.85
N LEU A 43 1.46 2.80 -7.57
CA LEU A 43 1.39 1.37 -7.28
C LEU A 43 2.31 1.04 -6.10
N ILE A 44 1.74 0.44 -5.06
CA ILE A 44 2.46 -0.07 -3.89
C ILE A 44 2.39 -1.59 -3.82
N ARG A 45 3.48 -2.21 -3.38
CA ARG A 45 3.53 -3.62 -2.98
C ARG A 45 3.93 -3.70 -1.53
N TYR A 46 3.27 -4.55 -0.75
CA TYR A 46 3.55 -4.67 0.68
C TYR A 46 3.20 -6.04 1.26
N TYR A 47 3.66 -6.26 2.49
CA TYR A 47 3.26 -7.39 3.32
C TYR A 47 2.44 -6.93 4.51
N VAL A 48 1.46 -7.74 4.92
CA VAL A 48 0.68 -7.55 6.15
C VAL A 48 1.14 -8.57 7.18
N SER A 49 1.81 -8.11 8.24
CA SER A 49 2.07 -8.97 9.40
C SER A 49 0.85 -8.97 10.34
N ARG A 50 0.35 -10.15 10.72
CA ARG A 50 -0.86 -10.27 11.56
C ARG A 50 -0.59 -10.10 13.06
N SER A 51 0.64 -10.34 13.50
CA SER A 51 1.04 -10.23 14.90
C SER A 51 1.34 -8.79 15.32
N VAL A 52 1.74 -7.95 14.37
CA VAL A 52 1.93 -6.50 14.53
C VAL A 52 1.45 -5.91 13.22
N LEU A 53 0.35 -5.14 13.20
CA LEU A 53 -0.23 -4.52 12.00
C LEU A 53 0.79 -3.57 11.35
N THR A 54 1.73 -4.15 10.62
CA THR A 54 2.91 -3.50 10.05
C THR A 54 2.86 -3.72 8.56
N LEU A 55 2.89 -2.62 7.81
CA LEU A 55 2.97 -2.63 6.36
C LEU A 55 4.37 -2.30 5.90
N THR A 56 5.02 -3.26 5.27
CA THR A 56 6.34 -3.07 4.66
C THR A 56 6.18 -2.80 3.18
N ILE A 57 6.31 -1.56 2.76
CA ILE A 57 6.26 -1.18 1.34
C ILE A 57 7.57 -1.60 0.67
N VAL A 58 7.50 -2.59 -0.21
CA VAL A 58 8.69 -3.15 -0.88
C VAL A 58 9.00 -2.49 -2.21
N ARG A 59 8.00 -1.86 -2.84
CA ARG A 59 8.18 -1.14 -4.11
C ARG A 59 7.09 -0.08 -4.28
N VAL A 60 7.51 1.07 -4.79
CA VAL A 60 6.68 2.23 -5.14
C VAL A 60 6.96 2.54 -6.62
N VAL A 61 5.92 2.58 -7.44
CA VAL A 61 6.02 3.00 -8.85
C VAL A 61 4.98 4.09 -9.09
N TYR A 62 5.41 5.29 -9.48
CA TYR A 62 4.52 6.38 -9.87
C TYR A 62 4.28 6.34 -11.38
N LEU A 63 3.04 6.62 -11.79
CA LEU A 63 2.63 6.69 -13.19
C LEU A 63 2.90 8.07 -13.79
#